data_AF-A0A3A4PGJ1-F1
#
_entry.id   AF-A0A3A4PGJ1-F1
#
_cell.length_a   1.000
_cell.length_b   1.000
_cell.length_c   1.000
_cell.angle_alpha   90.00
_cell.angle_beta   90.00
_cell.angle_gamma   90.00
#
_symmetry.space_group_name_H-M   'P 1'
#
loop_
_entity.id
_entity.type
_entity.pdbx_description
1 polymer ?
#
loop_
_entity_poly.entity_id
_entity_poly.type
_entity_poly.pdbx_seq_one_letter_code
_entity_poly.pdbx_strand_id
1 'polypeptide(L)'
;MAATPLDQDALRDSAPTIGTLLAELERTLNQADDVFDDERVVSRLRETLRRLHGRLRQHHAAGVWTLGDEGTFSSPELTGAAARLLEEHACMLGMLDRILRWMDTAATGQLDEQNVCALRIRELIATVRRHEAEEESLFYRSVWMDQGGEG
;
A
#
# COMPACT_ATOMS: atom_id res chain seq x y z
N MET A 1 -36.30 20.55 -10.17
CA MET A 1 -35.14 20.61 -9.24
C MET A 1 -34.14 19.58 -9.74
N ALA A 2 -33.08 20.03 -10.39
CA ALA A 2 -31.99 19.15 -10.82
C ALA A 2 -31.14 18.81 -9.60
N ALA A 3 -30.87 17.53 -9.38
CA ALA A 3 -29.92 17.10 -8.36
C ALA A 3 -28.52 17.59 -8.75
N THR A 4 -27.89 18.38 -7.89
CA THR A 4 -26.49 18.78 -8.02
C THR A 4 -25.63 17.51 -8.09
N PRO A 5 -24.70 17.37 -9.05
CA PRO A 5 -23.77 16.26 -9.04
C PRO A 5 -22.94 16.39 -7.76
N LEU A 6 -23.15 15.46 -6.83
CA LEU A 6 -22.36 15.35 -5.62
C LEU A 6 -20.90 15.19 -6.05
N ASP A 7 -20.12 16.19 -5.65
CA ASP A 7 -18.69 16.25 -5.38
C ASP A 7 -18.00 14.89 -5.14
N GLN A 8 -17.89 14.07 -6.19
CA GLN A 8 -17.17 12.79 -6.14
C GLN A 8 -15.65 13.03 -5.99
N ASP A 9 -15.16 14.20 -6.39
CA ASP A 9 -13.77 14.60 -6.21
C ASP A 9 -13.46 15.00 -4.75
N ALA A 10 -14.33 15.73 -4.04
CA ALA A 10 -14.12 16.03 -2.62
C ALA A 10 -14.17 14.79 -1.70
N LEU A 11 -14.94 13.76 -2.07
CA LEU A 11 -14.97 12.47 -1.35
C LEU A 11 -13.71 11.62 -1.61
N ARG A 12 -13.06 11.82 -2.76
CA ARG A 12 -11.81 11.15 -3.12
C ARG A 12 -10.62 11.74 -2.36
N ASP A 13 -10.71 13.02 -1.99
CA ASP A 13 -9.69 13.80 -1.25
C ASP A 13 -9.71 13.56 0.28
N SER A 14 -10.77 12.93 0.81
CA SER A 14 -10.89 12.64 2.25
C SER A 14 -10.41 11.23 2.64
N ALA A 15 -10.14 10.35 1.67
CA ALA A 15 -9.70 8.99 1.95
C ALA A 15 -8.20 8.95 2.28
N PRO A 16 -7.77 8.23 3.34
CA PRO A 16 -6.36 8.18 3.70
C PRO A 16 -5.54 7.56 2.56
N THR A 17 -4.38 8.17 2.27
CA THR A 17 -3.44 7.64 1.28
C THR A 17 -2.75 6.38 1.83
N ILE A 18 -2.09 5.62 0.95
CA ILE A 18 -1.27 4.47 1.35
C ILE A 18 -0.22 4.95 2.35
N GLY A 19 0.55 6.01 2.02
CA GLY A 19 1.52 6.62 2.93
C GLY A 19 0.95 7.03 4.30
N THR A 20 -0.26 7.60 4.37
CA THR A 20 -0.90 7.94 5.66
C THR A 20 -1.21 6.69 6.49
N LEU A 21 -1.70 5.63 5.86
CA LEU A 21 -2.01 4.36 6.54
C LEU A 21 -0.73 3.66 7.02
N LEU A 22 0.34 3.67 6.22
CA LEU A 22 1.65 3.15 6.63
C LEU A 22 2.20 3.89 7.85
N ALA A 23 2.13 5.22 7.86
CA ALA A 23 2.54 6.03 9.00
C ALA A 23 1.70 5.76 10.25
N GLU A 24 0.40 5.48 10.10
CA GLU A 24 -0.46 5.07 11.21
C GLU A 24 -0.07 3.69 11.76
N LEU A 25 0.24 2.71 10.90
CA LEU A 25 0.72 1.40 11.33
C LEU A 25 2.02 1.51 12.11
N GLU A 26 3.01 2.25 11.60
CA GLU A 26 4.28 2.45 12.32
C GLU A 26 4.07 3.10 13.68
N ARG A 27 3.25 4.15 13.74
CA ARG A 27 2.95 4.83 15.00
C ARG A 27 2.30 3.88 16.01
N THR A 28 1.37 3.04 15.55
CA THR A 28 0.69 2.07 16.40
C THR A 28 1.65 0.99 16.88
N LEU A 29 2.54 0.48 16.02
CA LEU A 29 3.57 -0.49 16.39
C LEU A 29 4.57 0.09 17.40
N ASN A 30 5.03 1.33 17.21
CA ASN A 30 5.99 1.96 18.12
C ASN A 30 5.36 2.28 19.49
N GLN A 31 4.04 2.47 19.55
CA GLN A 31 3.31 2.60 20.81
C GLN A 31 3.09 1.24 21.49
N ALA A 32 3.19 0.15 20.74
CA ALA A 32 2.88 -1.20 21.18
C ALA A 32 4.11 -2.00 21.65
N ASP A 33 5.33 -1.49 21.48
CA ASP A 33 6.57 -2.18 21.92
C ASP A 33 6.57 -2.51 23.43
N ASP A 34 5.68 -1.88 24.24
CA ASP A 34 5.45 -2.20 25.66
C ASP A 34 4.08 -2.86 25.98
N VAL A 35 3.12 -2.93 25.04
CA VAL A 35 1.70 -3.27 25.32
C VAL A 35 0.99 -4.03 24.18
N PHE A 36 1.70 -4.89 23.45
CA PHE A 36 1.14 -5.64 22.31
C PHE A 36 0.02 -6.65 22.68
N ASP A 37 -0.28 -6.78 23.97
CA ASP A 37 -1.40 -7.51 24.55
C ASP A 37 -2.69 -6.68 24.70
N ASP A 38 -2.64 -5.35 24.49
CA ASP A 38 -3.83 -4.50 24.51
C ASP A 38 -4.70 -4.74 23.26
N GLU A 39 -5.91 -5.27 23.48
CA GLU A 39 -6.91 -5.51 22.45
C GLU A 39 -7.21 -4.26 21.60
N ARG A 40 -7.08 -3.06 22.17
CA ARG A 40 -7.25 -1.79 21.45
C ARG A 40 -6.16 -1.57 20.41
N VAL A 41 -4.92 -1.88 20.77
CA VAL A 41 -3.76 -1.79 19.87
C VAL A 41 -3.93 -2.79 18.73
N VAL A 42 -4.24 -4.04 19.05
CA VAL A 42 -4.46 -5.10 18.05
C VAL A 42 -5.62 -4.75 17.12
N SER A 43 -6.73 -4.24 17.68
CA SER A 43 -7.89 -3.82 16.91
C SER A 43 -7.57 -2.67 15.96
N ARG A 44 -6.79 -1.68 16.42
CA ARG A 44 -6.34 -0.56 15.60
C ARG A 44 -5.44 -1.02 14.47
N LEU A 45 -4.45 -1.86 14.74
CA LEU A 45 -3.58 -2.45 13.71
C LEU A 45 -4.41 -3.19 12.65
N ARG A 46 -5.37 -4.01 13.09
CA ARG A 46 -6.25 -4.77 12.19
C ARG A 46 -7.10 -3.86 11.30
N GLU A 47 -7.69 -2.81 11.88
CA GLU A 47 -8.48 -1.84 11.13
C GLU A 47 -7.63 -1.11 10.08
N THR A 48 -6.46 -0.61 10.47
CA THR A 48 -5.56 0.10 9.56
C THR A 48 -5.04 -0.80 8.44
N LEU A 49 -4.73 -2.08 8.73
CA LEU A 49 -4.36 -3.06 7.70
C LEU A 49 -5.49 -3.35 6.72
N ARG A 50 -6.75 -3.43 7.17
CA ARG A 50 -7.92 -3.60 6.29
C ARG A 50 -8.11 -2.39 5.38
N ARG A 51 -7.94 -1.18 5.91
CA ARG A 51 -7.99 0.07 5.12
C ARG A 51 -6.86 0.09 4.08
N LEU A 52 -5.64 -0.29 4.48
CA LEU A 52 -4.48 -0.39 3.58
C LEU A 52 -4.73 -1.41 2.46
N HIS A 53 -5.27 -2.57 2.79
CA HIS A 53 -5.63 -3.59 1.81
C HIS A 53 -6.65 -3.07 0.79
N GLY A 54 -7.72 -2.43 1.25
CA GLY A 54 -8.69 -1.80 0.35
C GLY A 54 -8.05 -0.74 -0.55
N ARG A 55 -7.16 0.07 0.01
CA ARG A 55 -6.48 1.14 -0.73
C ARG A 55 -5.51 0.61 -1.78
N LEU A 56 -4.71 -0.41 -1.46
CA LEU A 56 -3.80 -1.06 -2.42
C LEU A 56 -4.57 -1.73 -3.56
N ARG A 57 -5.72 -2.36 -3.29
CA ARG A 57 -6.57 -2.94 -4.35
C ARG A 57 -7.13 -1.86 -5.27
N GLN A 58 -7.59 -0.74 -4.71
CA GLN A 58 -8.07 0.40 -5.50
C GLN A 58 -6.95 1.01 -6.33
N HIS A 59 -5.76 1.18 -5.74
CA HIS A 59 -4.57 1.69 -6.43
C HIS A 59 -4.23 0.83 -7.65
N HIS A 60 -4.19 -0.49 -7.49
CA HIS A 60 -3.94 -1.43 -8.58
C HIS A 60 -5.04 -1.41 -9.65
N ALA A 61 -6.31 -1.44 -9.23
CA ALA A 61 -7.44 -1.40 -10.16
C ALA A 61 -7.52 -0.10 -10.96
N ALA A 62 -7.00 1.01 -10.41
CA ALA A 62 -6.91 2.29 -11.11
C ALA A 62 -5.85 2.30 -12.22
N GLY A 63 -5.04 1.23 -12.37
CA GLY A 63 -4.15 1.07 -13.52
C GLY A 63 -3.18 2.23 -13.69
N VAL A 64 -2.56 2.68 -12.58
CA VAL A 64 -1.67 3.86 -12.48
C VAL A 64 -0.48 3.84 -13.48
N TRP A 65 -0.31 2.74 -14.20
CA TRP A 65 0.71 2.49 -15.21
C TRP A 65 0.28 2.76 -16.66
N THR A 66 -0.83 3.47 -16.89
CA THR A 66 -1.28 3.89 -18.23
C THR A 66 -0.57 5.17 -18.67
N LEU A 67 0.71 5.05 -19.02
CA LEU A 67 1.48 6.11 -19.69
C LEU A 67 1.51 5.83 -21.20
N GLY A 68 0.68 6.56 -21.93
CA GLY A 68 0.55 6.51 -23.40
C GLY A 68 -0.84 6.06 -23.88
N ASP A 69 -1.25 6.55 -25.06
CA ASP A 69 -2.53 6.22 -25.72
C ASP A 69 -2.72 4.71 -26.00
N GLU A 70 -1.66 3.90 -25.89
CA GLU A 70 -1.66 2.44 -26.06
C GLU A 70 -1.35 1.65 -24.77
N GLY A 71 -1.13 2.33 -23.63
CA GLY A 71 -0.93 1.66 -22.34
C GLY A 71 0.42 0.94 -22.16
N THR A 72 1.45 1.32 -22.93
CA THR A 72 2.81 0.75 -22.82
C THR A 72 3.87 1.84 -22.84
N PHE A 73 4.87 1.70 -21.98
CA PHE A 73 6.07 2.53 -22.01
C PHE A 73 6.80 2.36 -23.36
N SER A 74 7.36 3.47 -23.84
CA SER A 74 8.17 3.52 -25.07
C SER A 74 9.50 2.76 -24.98
N SER A 75 9.98 2.46 -23.76
CA SER A 75 11.23 1.76 -23.50
C SER A 75 11.02 0.35 -22.92
N PRO A 76 11.67 -0.71 -23.46
CA PRO A 76 11.62 -2.07 -22.93
C PRO A 76 12.05 -2.18 -21.46
N GLU A 77 12.99 -1.34 -21.02
CA GLU A 77 13.43 -1.29 -19.62
C GLU A 77 12.30 -0.83 -18.69
N LEU A 78 11.55 0.19 -19.11
CA LEU A 78 10.42 0.71 -18.35
C LEU A 78 9.26 -0.30 -18.32
N THR A 79 8.99 -0.95 -19.44
CA THR A 79 7.99 -2.03 -19.52
C THR A 79 8.34 -3.20 -18.60
N GLY A 80 9.61 -3.63 -18.57
CA GLY A 80 10.07 -4.69 -17.67
C GLY A 80 9.97 -4.29 -16.19
N ALA A 81 10.32 -3.06 -15.85
CA ALA A 81 10.20 -2.54 -14.49
C ALA A 81 8.73 -2.43 -14.04
N ALA A 82 7.84 -1.98 -14.91
CA ALA A 82 6.41 -1.90 -14.64
C ALA A 82 5.78 -3.29 -14.46
N ALA A 83 6.15 -4.26 -15.28
CA ALA A 83 5.70 -5.65 -15.13
C ALA A 83 6.13 -6.24 -13.78
N ARG A 84 7.39 -6.04 -13.37
CA ARG A 84 7.88 -6.46 -12.05
C ARG A 84 7.08 -5.80 -10.92
N LEU A 85 6.81 -4.51 -11.01
CA LEU A 85 6.04 -3.79 -9.99
C LEU A 85 4.61 -4.34 -9.90
N LEU A 86 3.95 -4.65 -11.02
CA LEU A 86 2.65 -5.30 -11.01
C LEU A 86 2.67 -6.66 -10.27
N GLU A 87 3.70 -7.47 -10.48
CA GLU A 87 3.88 -8.74 -9.75
C GLU A 87 4.12 -8.52 -8.25
N GLU A 88 4.94 -7.53 -7.88
CA GLU A 88 5.17 -7.16 -6.48
C GLU A 88 3.88 -6.74 -5.78
N HIS A 89 2.97 -6.07 -6.49
CA HIS A 89 1.68 -5.65 -5.93
C HIS A 89 0.84 -6.85 -5.48
N ALA A 90 0.79 -7.91 -6.29
CA ALA A 90 0.09 -9.15 -5.92
C ALA A 90 0.71 -9.80 -4.68
N CYS A 91 2.04 -9.80 -4.58
CA CYS A 91 2.76 -10.30 -3.40
C CYS A 91 2.42 -9.49 -2.14
N MET A 92 2.36 -8.16 -2.22
CA MET A 92 1.98 -7.30 -1.08
C MET A 92 0.56 -7.57 -0.59
N LEU A 93 -0.40 -7.72 -1.51
CA LEU A 93 -1.78 -8.12 -1.16
C LEU A 93 -1.81 -9.48 -0.46
N GLY A 94 -1.02 -10.45 -0.95
CA GLY A 94 -0.90 -11.76 -0.30
C GLY A 94 -0.27 -11.71 1.10
N MET A 95 0.70 -10.83 1.33
CA MET A 95 1.28 -10.58 2.66
C MET A 95 0.23 -10.00 3.61
N LEU A 96 -0.53 -9.00 3.15
CA LEU A 96 -1.63 -8.40 3.91
C LEU A 96 -2.69 -9.42 4.30
N ASP A 97 -3.16 -10.24 3.36
CA ASP A 97 -4.15 -11.28 3.61
C ASP A 97 -3.65 -12.33 4.61
N ARG A 98 -2.34 -12.63 4.60
CA ARG A 98 -1.73 -13.55 5.56
C ARG A 98 -1.67 -12.94 6.95
N ILE A 99 -1.26 -11.67 7.07
CA ILE A 99 -1.21 -10.96 8.34
C ILE A 99 -2.61 -10.83 8.95
N LEU A 100 -3.60 -10.40 8.16
CA LEU A 100 -4.98 -10.26 8.62
C LEU A 100 -5.57 -11.58 9.11
N ARG A 101 -5.41 -12.66 8.34
CA ARG A 101 -5.85 -14.00 8.78
C ARG A 101 -5.16 -14.43 10.06
N TRP A 102 -3.86 -14.21 10.15
CA TRP A 102 -3.09 -14.55 11.34
C TRP A 102 -3.59 -13.78 12.57
N MET A 103 -3.84 -12.48 12.45
CA MET A 103 -4.41 -11.63 13.52
C MET A 103 -5.84 -12.00 13.91
N ASP A 104 -6.59 -12.68 13.04
CA ASP A 104 -7.93 -13.19 13.33
C ASP A 104 -7.88 -14.57 14.03
N THR A 105 -6.78 -15.33 13.87
CA THR A 105 -6.59 -16.67 14.46
C THR A 105 -5.71 -16.70 15.71
N ALA A 106 -4.81 -15.73 15.88
CA ALA A 106 -3.87 -15.71 16.99
C ALA A 106 -4.63 -15.57 18.32
N ALA A 107 -4.31 -16.44 19.28
CA ALA A 107 -4.89 -16.37 20.61
C ALA A 107 -4.23 -15.19 21.34
N THR A 108 -5.03 -14.20 21.75
CA THR A 108 -4.57 -13.07 22.57
C THR A 108 -3.81 -13.60 23.80
N GLY A 109 -2.52 -13.26 23.94
CA GLY A 109 -1.72 -13.57 25.13
C GLY A 109 -0.42 -14.35 24.92
N GLN A 110 -0.05 -14.74 23.69
CA GLN A 110 1.26 -15.33 23.41
C GLN A 110 2.25 -14.26 22.88
N LEU A 111 3.24 -13.90 23.70
CA LEU A 111 4.24 -12.87 23.38
C LEU A 111 5.05 -13.18 22.10
N ASP A 112 5.42 -14.43 21.87
CA ASP A 112 6.17 -14.83 20.68
C ASP A 112 5.36 -14.64 19.39
N GLU A 113 4.07 -14.96 19.45
CA GLU A 113 3.13 -14.74 18.35
C GLU A 113 3.01 -13.23 18.06
N GLN A 114 2.85 -12.41 19.09
CA GLN A 114 2.76 -10.95 18.96
C GLN A 114 4.02 -10.32 18.34
N ASN A 115 5.21 -10.75 18.77
CA ASN A 115 6.48 -10.28 18.21
C ASN A 115 6.62 -10.63 16.72
N VAL A 116 6.21 -11.84 16.34
CA VAL A 116 6.19 -12.25 14.93
C VAL A 116 5.21 -11.39 14.13
N CYS A 117 4.03 -11.09 14.68
CA CYS A 117 3.06 -10.20 14.04
C CYS A 117 3.65 -8.82 13.77
N ALA A 118 4.23 -8.20 14.80
CA ALA A 118 4.82 -6.87 14.70
C ALA A 118 5.92 -6.84 13.63
N LEU A 119 6.79 -7.86 13.60
CA LEU A 119 7.83 -8.00 12.57
C LEU A 119 7.24 -8.11 11.17
N ARG A 120 6.18 -8.91 10.97
CA ARG A 120 5.53 -9.06 9.66
C ARG A 120 4.84 -7.78 9.19
N ILE A 121 4.24 -7.02 10.11
CA ILE A 121 3.68 -5.71 9.78
C ILE A 121 4.79 -4.73 9.40
N ARG A 122 5.93 -4.70 10.13
CA ARG A 122 7.09 -3.87 9.78
C ARG A 122 7.67 -4.25 8.41
N GLU A 123 7.78 -5.54 8.12
CA GLU A 123 8.22 -6.05 6.81
C GLU A 123 7.28 -5.57 5.70
N LEU A 124 5.96 -5.71 5.89
CA LEU A 124 4.96 -5.19 4.95
C LEU A 124 5.14 -3.68 4.71
N ILE A 125 5.30 -2.88 5.77
CA ILE A 125 5.46 -1.42 5.64
C ILE A 125 6.69 -1.09 4.80
N ALA A 126 7.82 -1.75 5.06
CA ALA A 126 9.05 -1.54 4.29
C ALA A 126 8.87 -1.93 2.81
N THR A 127 8.21 -3.06 2.54
CA THR A 127 7.91 -3.51 1.17
C THR A 127 7.05 -2.51 0.43
N VAL A 128 5.95 -2.04 1.03
CA VAL A 128 5.03 -1.08 0.38
C VAL A 128 5.74 0.26 0.13
N ARG A 129 6.54 0.76 1.08
CA ARG A 129 7.29 2.01 0.86
C ARG A 129 8.31 1.92 -0.25
N ARG A 130 9.07 0.82 -0.30
CA ARG A 130 10.03 0.58 -1.39
C ARG A 130 9.28 0.55 -2.72
N HIS A 131 8.14 -0.14 -2.75
CA HIS A 131 7.30 -0.23 -3.92
C HIS A 131 6.84 1.16 -4.38
N GLU A 132 6.20 1.96 -3.52
CA GLU A 132 5.74 3.32 -3.85
C GLU A 132 6.89 4.21 -4.39
N ALA A 133 8.08 4.13 -3.78
CA ALA A 133 9.25 4.88 -4.25
C ALA A 133 9.74 4.43 -5.64
N GLU A 134 9.66 3.13 -5.93
CA GLU A 134 9.98 2.59 -7.26
C GLU A 134 8.92 2.96 -8.30
N GLU A 135 7.63 2.98 -7.94
CA GLU A 135 6.56 3.46 -8.81
C GLU A 135 6.78 4.94 -9.17
N GLU A 136 7.07 5.77 -8.17
CA GLU A 136 7.34 7.20 -8.34
C GLU A 136 8.59 7.44 -9.20
N SER A 137 9.68 6.71 -8.96
CA SER A 137 10.89 6.77 -9.78
C SER A 137 10.63 6.40 -11.24
N LEU A 138 9.83 5.35 -11.47
CA LEU A 138 9.49 4.90 -12.82
C LEU A 138 8.60 5.91 -13.53
N PHE A 139 7.66 6.53 -12.82
CA PHE A 139 6.84 7.63 -13.31
C PHE A 139 7.73 8.81 -13.77
N TYR A 140 8.60 9.34 -12.92
CA TYR A 140 9.47 10.47 -13.31
C TYR A 140 10.41 10.12 -14.45
N ARG A 141 10.96 8.89 -14.48
CA ARG A 141 11.83 8.44 -15.57
C ARG A 141 11.07 8.40 -16.90
N SER A 142 9.82 7.96 -16.89
CA SER A 142 8.99 7.94 -18.10
C SER A 142 8.66 9.34 -18.62
N VAL A 143 8.28 10.26 -17.72
CA VAL A 143 8.01 11.66 -18.07
C VAL A 143 9.26 12.34 -18.63
N TRP A 144 10.43 12.06 -18.07
CA TRP A 144 11.71 12.60 -18.57
C TRP A 144 12.06 12.06 -19.97
N MET A 145 11.83 10.78 -20.25
CA MET A 145 12.04 10.21 -21.59
C MET A 145 11.09 10.82 -22.62
N ASP A 146 9.81 11.00 -22.28
CA ASP A 146 8.82 11.60 -23.19
C ASP A 146 9.11 13.08 -23.51
N GLN A 147 9.81 13.79 -22.62
CA GLN A 147 10.24 15.18 -22.82
C GLN A 147 11.58 15.32 -23.58
N GLY A 148 12.14 14.22 -24.10
CA GLY A 148 13.35 14.24 -24.92
C GLY A 148 14.65 14.30 -24.11
N GLY A 149 14.67 13.72 -22.90
CA GLY A 149 15.89 13.54 -22.12
C GLY A 149 16.97 12.82 -22.93
N GLU A 150 18.11 13.49 -23.17
CA GLU A 150 19.20 13.00 -24.01
C GLU A 150 19.79 11.68 -23.47
N GLY A 151 19.86 10.67 -24.36
CA GLY A 151 20.60 9.42 -24.16
C GLY A 151 22.06 9.52 -24.59
#